data_AF-A0A133UHQ0-F1
#
_entry.id   AF-A0A133UHQ0-F1
#
_cell.length_a   1.000
_cell.length_b   1.000
_cell.length_c   1.000
_cell.angle_alpha   90.00
_cell.angle_beta   90.00
_cell.angle_gamma   90.00
#
_symmetry.space_group_name_H-M   'P 1'
#
loop_
_entity.id
_entity.type
_entity.pdbx_description
1 polymer ?
#
loop_
_entity_poly.entity_id
_entity_poly.type
_entity_poly.pdbx_seq_one_letter_code
_entity_poly.pdbx_strand_id
1 'polypeptide(L)'
;MNCYAGQMEGVIYPNGDVAFCEFVKPVGNLRKQNYDLKGIWRSERAEKYRRLTKDCACIHGCNLKSAIQCEEEYVYQVLRKRSFTKNLKRFIDFFLDMALTLKTYIRFGGLKKSEI
;
A
#
# COMPACT_ATOMS: atom_id res chain seq x y z
N MET A 1 17.06 3.61 9.86
CA MET A 1 16.46 2.99 8.66
C MET A 1 16.15 1.54 8.96
N ASN A 2 14.86 1.24 9.13
CA ASN A 2 14.37 -0.09 9.51
C ASN A 2 14.14 -0.96 8.27
N CYS A 3 14.36 -2.26 8.38
CA CYS A 3 14.03 -3.23 7.34
C CYS A 3 12.60 -3.76 7.53
N TYR A 4 11.78 -3.62 6.48
CA TYR A 4 10.38 -4.08 6.47
C TYR A 4 10.18 -5.41 5.72
N ALA A 5 11.27 -6.12 5.45
CA ALA A 5 11.26 -7.45 4.83
C ALA A 5 10.41 -8.43 5.65
N GLY A 6 9.50 -9.12 4.98
CA GLY A 6 8.55 -10.04 5.61
C GLY A 6 7.38 -9.36 6.31
N GLN A 7 7.38 -8.04 6.47
CA GLN A 7 6.21 -7.27 6.94
C GLN A 7 5.40 -6.74 5.76
N MET A 8 6.07 -6.07 4.81
CA MET A 8 5.43 -5.48 3.63
C MET A 8 5.86 -6.13 2.33
N GLU A 9 7.06 -6.68 2.28
CA GLU A 9 7.71 -7.16 1.05
C GLU A 9 8.24 -8.59 1.22
N GLY A 10 8.36 -9.29 0.10
CA GLY A 10 8.92 -10.63 0.00
C GLY A 10 9.22 -11.04 -1.44
N VAL A 11 9.90 -12.16 -1.59
CA VAL A 11 10.36 -12.70 -2.85
C VAL A 11 9.76 -14.08 -3.05
N ILE A 12 9.23 -14.33 -4.25
CA ILE A 12 8.79 -15.65 -4.69
C ILE A 12 9.70 -16.06 -5.84
N TYR A 13 10.44 -17.15 -5.65
CA TYR A 13 11.34 -17.70 -6.67
C TYR A 13 10.58 -18.60 -7.66
N PRO A 14 11.12 -18.85 -8.87
CA PRO A 14 10.45 -19.67 -9.90
C PRO A 14 10.15 -21.13 -9.46
N ASN A 15 10.96 -21.66 -8.55
CA ASN A 15 10.75 -22.98 -7.93
C ASN A 15 9.60 -22.99 -6.91
N GLY A 16 8.99 -21.84 -6.63
CA GLY A 16 7.90 -21.65 -5.67
C GLY A 16 8.36 -21.34 -4.25
N ASP A 17 9.66 -21.18 -4.00
CA ASP A 17 10.16 -20.79 -2.68
C ASP A 17 9.74 -19.36 -2.35
N VAL A 18 9.33 -19.16 -1.10
CA VAL A 18 8.93 -17.85 -0.56
C VAL A 18 9.99 -17.43 0.45
N ALA A 19 10.57 -16.25 0.27
CA ALA A 19 11.53 -15.64 1.17
C ALA A 19 11.11 -14.18 1.48
N PHE A 20 11.71 -13.57 2.50
CA PHE A 20 11.44 -12.17 2.84
C PHE A 20 12.35 -11.18 2.12
N CYS A 21 13.55 -11.61 1.76
CA CYS A 21 14.47 -10.90 0.89
C CYS A 21 15.38 -11.92 0.19
N GLU A 22 16.17 -11.47 -0.78
CA GLU A 22 17.04 -12.32 -1.59
C GLU A 22 18.22 -12.90 -0.81
N PHE A 23 18.56 -12.31 0.34
CA PHE A 23 19.68 -12.72 1.18
C PHE A 23 19.29 -13.68 2.31
N VAL A 24 17.99 -13.89 2.54
CA VAL A 24 17.52 -14.81 3.58
C VAL A 24 17.02 -16.11 2.99
N LYS A 25 17.19 -17.20 3.74
CA LYS A 25 16.66 -18.50 3.35
C LYS A 25 15.13 -18.46 3.22
N PRO A 26 14.55 -19.27 2.32
CA PRO A 26 13.11 -19.41 2.20
C PRO A 26 12.43 -19.79 3.53
N VAL A 27 11.27 -19.18 3.76
CA VAL A 27 10.37 -19.46 4.88
C VAL A 27 9.34 -20.53 4.53
N GLY A 28 9.12 -20.80 3.24
CA GLY A 28 8.24 -21.87 2.77
C GLY A 28 8.31 -22.06 1.26
N ASN A 29 7.47 -22.95 0.73
CA ASN A 29 7.35 -23.19 -0.70
C ASN A 29 5.88 -23.38 -1.07
N LEU A 30 5.41 -22.64 -2.08
CA LEU A 30 4.02 -22.65 -2.52
C LEU A 30 3.58 -24.01 -3.05
N ARG A 31 4.42 -24.68 -3.86
CA ARG A 31 4.10 -25.98 -4.45
C ARG A 31 3.92 -27.07 -3.39
N LYS A 32 4.59 -26.94 -2.25
CA LYS A 32 4.48 -27.88 -1.11
C LYS A 32 3.31 -27.60 -0.18
N GLN A 33 2.75 -26.39 -0.22
CA GLN A 33 1.72 -25.93 0.72
C GLN A 33 0.41 -25.59 0.00
N ASN A 34 0.11 -26.31 -1.09
CA ASN A 34 -1.10 -26.10 -1.89
C ASN A 34 -1.33 -24.63 -2.28
N TYR A 35 -0.23 -23.91 -2.57
CA TYR A 35 -0.22 -22.48 -2.89
C TYR A 35 -0.82 -21.57 -1.81
N ASP A 36 -0.91 -22.01 -0.56
CA ASP A 36 -1.35 -21.18 0.56
C ASP A 36 -0.22 -20.23 1.01
N LEU A 37 -0.09 -19.13 0.29
CA LEU A 37 0.86 -18.06 0.63
C LEU A 37 0.57 -17.49 2.03
N LYS A 38 -0.70 -17.38 2.43
CA LYS A 38 -1.09 -16.79 3.72
C LYS A 38 -0.64 -17.67 4.87
N GLY A 39 -0.79 -18.98 4.73
CA GLY A 39 -0.27 -19.98 5.66
C GLY A 39 1.25 -19.89 5.80
N ILE A 40 1.98 -19.87 4.68
CA ILE A 40 3.43 -19.67 4.67
C ILE A 40 3.80 -18.38 5.40
N TRP A 41 3.15 -17.28 5.04
CA TRP A 41 3.47 -15.93 5.52
C TRP A 41 3.18 -15.74 7.01
N ARG A 42 2.24 -16.49 7.58
CA ARG A 42 1.86 -16.44 9.00
C ARG A 42 2.42 -17.61 9.82
N SER A 43 3.24 -18.45 9.20
CA SER A 43 3.86 -19.58 9.88
C SER A 43 4.80 -19.13 11.01
N GLU A 44 5.02 -20.01 11.98
CA GLU A 44 6.00 -19.79 13.06
C GLU A 44 7.40 -19.53 12.50
N ARG A 45 7.77 -20.22 11.40
CA ARG A 45 9.03 -20.00 10.69
C ARG A 45 9.11 -18.58 10.13
N ALA A 46 8.05 -18.10 9.48
CA ALA A 46 7.96 -16.73 9.00
C ALA A 46 8.05 -15.71 10.16
N GLU A 47 7.44 -15.99 11.31
CA GLU A 47 7.57 -15.10 12.47
C GLU A 47 9.00 -15.05 13.03
N LYS A 48 9.68 -16.20 13.13
CA LYS A 48 11.09 -16.28 13.55
C LYS A 48 11.99 -15.45 12.64
N TYR A 49 11.81 -15.57 11.32
CA TYR A 49 12.60 -14.80 10.36
C TYR A 49 12.32 -13.30 10.41
N ARG A 50 11.08 -12.88 10.68
CA ARG A 50 10.74 -11.45 10.88
C ARG A 50 11.40 -10.83 12.10
N ARG A 51 11.78 -11.63 13.10
CA ARG A 51 12.53 -11.11 14.25
C ARG A 51 13.97 -10.79 13.86
N LEU A 52 14.56 -11.60 12.97
CA LEU A 52 15.92 -11.41 12.47
C LEU A 52 16.03 -10.19 11.53
N THR A 53 14.95 -9.80 10.85
CA THR A 53 14.98 -8.64 9.95
C THR A 53 15.07 -7.31 10.69
N LYS A 54 14.71 -7.26 11.98
CA LYS A 54 14.79 -6.04 12.80
C LYS A 54 16.21 -5.51 12.96
N ASP A 55 17.19 -6.41 12.96
CA ASP A 55 18.61 -6.06 13.14
C ASP A 55 19.30 -5.72 11.80
N CYS A 56 18.54 -5.62 10.71
CA CYS A 56 19.05 -5.42 9.37
C CYS A 56 18.91 -3.95 8.93
N ALA A 57 20.02 -3.32 8.55
CA ALA A 57 20.04 -2.00 7.90
C ALA A 57 20.33 -2.19 6.41
N CYS A 58 19.28 -2.31 5.60
CA CYS A 58 19.41 -2.69 4.20
C CYS A 58 19.39 -1.47 3.27
N ILE A 59 20.37 -1.37 2.37
CA ILE A 59 20.41 -0.42 1.25
C ILE A 59 19.97 -1.06 -0.07
N HIS A 60 19.62 -2.34 -0.04
CA HIS A 60 19.30 -3.09 -1.25
C HIS A 60 17.95 -2.66 -1.82
N GLY A 61 17.87 -2.50 -3.14
CA GLY A 61 16.70 -1.93 -3.81
C GLY A 61 15.37 -2.65 -3.52
N CYS A 62 15.42 -3.95 -3.24
CA CYS A 62 14.24 -4.76 -2.92
C CYS A 62 13.44 -4.24 -1.71
N ASN A 63 14.15 -3.73 -0.69
CA ASN A 63 13.56 -3.26 0.57
C ASN A 63 13.90 -1.80 0.89
N LEU A 64 14.67 -1.13 0.03
CA LEU A 64 15.01 0.28 0.20
C LEU A 64 13.77 1.17 0.11
N LYS A 65 12.86 0.85 -0.82
CA LYS A 65 11.63 1.61 -1.04
C LYS A 65 10.75 1.61 0.21
N SER A 66 10.45 0.42 0.76
CA SER A 66 9.66 0.29 1.97
C SER A 66 10.31 0.98 3.17
N ALA A 67 11.63 0.83 3.30
CA ALA A 67 12.39 1.46 4.36
C ALA A 67 12.29 2.99 4.33
N ILE A 68 12.37 3.62 3.15
CA ILE A 68 12.16 5.07 3.01
C ILE A 68 10.70 5.44 3.27
N GLN A 69 9.76 4.71 2.66
CA GLN A 69 8.33 5.03 2.70
C GLN A 69 7.76 4.97 4.13
N CYS A 70 8.26 4.05 4.95
CA CYS A 70 7.80 3.83 6.31
C CYS A 70 8.73 4.41 7.38
N GLU A 71 9.76 5.16 6.99
CA GLU A 71 10.55 5.94 7.95
C GLU A 71 9.64 7.00 8.59
N GLU A 72 9.64 7.08 9.93
CA GLU A 72 8.70 7.90 10.69
C GLU A 72 8.75 9.38 10.28
N GLU A 73 9.96 9.91 10.10
CA GLU A 73 10.15 11.30 9.70
C GLU A 73 9.60 11.58 8.29
N TYR A 74 9.82 10.66 7.35
CA TYR A 74 9.29 10.79 5.98
C TYR A 74 7.76 10.74 5.99
N VAL A 75 7.19 9.78 6.73
CA VAL A 75 5.73 9.67 6.92
C VAL A 75 5.18 10.95 7.54
N TYR A 76 5.81 11.48 8.58
CA TYR A 76 5.41 12.74 9.20
C TYR A 76 5.48 13.91 8.21
N GLN A 77 6.53 14.02 7.40
CA GLN A 77 6.63 15.08 6.39
C GLN A 77 5.53 14.98 5.33
N VAL A 78 5.20 13.76 4.87
CA VAL A 78 4.11 13.53 3.92
C VAL A 78 2.76 13.87 4.55
N LEU A 79 2.51 13.42 5.78
CA LEU A 79 1.28 13.71 6.53
C LEU A 79 1.17 15.20 6.88
N ARG A 80 2.28 15.88 7.17
CA ARG A 80 2.34 17.33 7.41
C ARG A 80 2.05 18.12 6.15
N LYS A 81 2.59 17.71 5.00
CA LYS A 81 2.22 18.31 3.69
C LYS A 81 0.75 18.05 3.33
N ARG A 82 0.21 16.91 3.76
CA ARG A 82 -1.22 16.59 3.66
C ARG A 82 -2.08 17.18 4.77
N SER A 83 -1.49 17.84 5.77
CA SER A 83 -2.25 18.59 6.77
C SER A 83 -3.07 19.59 5.99
N PHE A 84 -4.35 19.27 5.97
CA PHE A 84 -5.44 19.82 5.19
C PHE A 84 -5.72 21.24 5.68
N THR A 85 -4.72 22.12 5.59
CA THR A 85 -4.84 23.49 6.00
C THR A 85 -4.84 24.37 4.76
N LYS A 86 -6.05 24.88 4.51
CA LYS A 86 -6.33 26.20 3.94
C LYS A 86 -6.23 26.31 2.43
N ASN A 87 -7.18 25.70 1.74
CA ASN A 87 -7.74 26.36 0.57
C ASN A 87 -9.27 26.23 0.60
N LEU A 88 -9.89 27.07 1.46
CA LEU A 88 -11.33 27.34 1.45
C LEU A 88 -11.83 27.63 0.03
N LYS A 89 -10.97 28.25 -0.79
CA LYS A 89 -11.20 28.50 -2.21
C LYS A 89 -11.49 27.21 -2.99
N ARG A 90 -10.70 26.14 -2.82
CA ARG A 90 -10.96 24.84 -3.49
C ARG A 90 -12.27 24.18 -3.04
N PHE A 91 -12.65 24.37 -1.79
CA PHE A 91 -13.91 23.85 -1.26
C PHE A 91 -15.09 24.64 -1.84
N ILE A 92 -15.00 25.97 -1.87
CA ILE A 92 -15.98 26.86 -2.49
C ILE A 92 -16.06 26.59 -4.00
N ASP A 93 -14.93 26.44 -4.69
CA ASP A 93 -14.88 26.13 -6.12
C ASP A 93 -15.56 24.78 -6.42
N PHE A 94 -15.37 23.77 -5.56
CA PHE A 94 -16.08 22.49 -5.66
C PHE A 94 -17.60 22.64 -5.50
N PHE A 95 -18.05 23.42 -4.52
CA PHE A 95 -19.48 23.67 -4.32
C PHE A 95 -20.10 24.55 -5.41
N LEU A 96 -19.35 25.53 -5.95
CA LEU A 96 -19.77 26.37 -7.06
C LEU A 96 -19.87 25.57 -8.36
N ASP A 97 -18.91 24.67 -8.61
CA ASP A 97 -18.92 23.78 -9.78
C ASP A 97 -20.09 22.78 -9.71
N MET A 98 -20.36 22.23 -8.51
CA MET A 98 -21.53 21.38 -8.27
C MET A 98 -22.84 22.17 -8.46
N ALA A 99 -22.92 23.41 -8.00
CA ALA A 99 -24.09 24.28 -8.19
C ALA A 99 -24.28 24.71 -9.65
N LEU A 100 -23.20 24.93 -10.39
CA LEU A 100 -23.22 25.17 -11.84
C LEU A 100 -23.71 23.93 -12.57
N THR A 101 -23.20 22.75 -12.21
CA THR A 101 -23.58 21.46 -12.79
C THR A 101 -25.07 21.15 -12.53
N LEU A 102 -25.56 21.42 -11.32
CA LEU A 102 -26.99 21.32 -10.96
C LEU A 102 -27.84 22.36 -11.70
N LYS A 103 -27.37 23.61 -11.84
CA LYS A 103 -28.05 24.63 -12.64
C LYS A 103 -28.12 24.24 -14.11
N THR A 104 -27.07 23.66 -14.70
CA THR A 104 -27.13 23.10 -16.06
C THR A 104 -28.08 21.91 -16.14
N TYR A 105 -28.08 20.99 -15.16
CA TYR A 105 -28.99 19.85 -15.13
C TYR A 105 -30.47 20.27 -15.03
N ILE A 106 -30.77 21.32 -14.25
CA ILE A 106 -32.12 21.89 -14.13
C ILE A 106 -32.50 22.71 -15.37
N ARG A 107 -31.53 23.42 -15.98
CA ARG A 107 -31.74 24.24 -17.19
C ARG A 107 -31.91 23.40 -18.46
N PHE A 108 -31.29 22.22 -18.52
CA PHE A 108 -31.46 21.23 -19.59
C PHE A 108 -32.43 20.13 -19.16
N GLY A 109 -33.63 20.56 -18.74
CA GLY A 109 -34.86 19.80 -18.54
C GLY A 109 -34.77 18.27 -18.67
N GLY A 110 -35.01 17.60 -17.54
CA GLY A 110 -34.96 16.14 -17.42
C GLY A 110 -35.59 15.37 -18.58
N LEU A 111 -34.84 14.39 -19.09
CA LEU A 111 -35.34 13.38 -20.00
C LEU A 111 -35.88 12.18 -19.19
N LYS A 112 -37.21 12.19 -19.06
CA LYS A 112 -38.19 11.10 -18.97
C LYS A 112 -37.74 9.73 -18.44
N LYS A 113 -38.35 9.36 -17.31
CA LYS A 113 -38.64 8.00 -16.87
C LYS A 113 -39.76 7.41 -17.76
N SER A 114 -39.57 6.24 -18.40
CA SER A 114 -40.57 5.14 -18.61
C SER A 114 -40.26 4.27 -19.85
N GLU A 115 -40.22 2.95 -19.63
CA GLU A 115 -40.56 1.85 -20.56
C GLU A 115 -39.70 1.64 -21.83
N ILE A 116 -38.76 0.68 -21.77
CA ILE A 116 -38.72 -0.65 -22.44
C ILE A 116 -37.54 -1.43 -21.84
#